data_AF-A0A1L9RJJ5-F1
#
_entry.id   AF-A0A1L9RJJ5-F1
#
_cell.length_a   1.000
_cell.length_b   1.000
_cell.length_c   1.000
_cell.angle_alpha   90.00
_cell.angle_beta   90.00
_cell.angle_gamma   90.00
#
_symmetry.space_group_name_H-M   'P 1'
#
loop_
_entity.id
_entity.type
_entity.pdbx_description
1 polymer ?
#
loop_
_entity_poly.entity_id
_entity_poly.type
_entity_poly.pdbx_seq_one_letter_code
_entity_poly.pdbx_strand_id
1 'polypeptide(L)'
;MFRILESQAPAKQTATDTINTLTSRLQSVTLLEDRRAAIQGLRSFAKIYPASVASGALRPLISSLRNDREDVDTIKVVLETLLMLFSPDENSPEASDEIALWLADEFTQRQDNITALLDLLETKEFYSRLYSLQLMSHISGARPERTQECIFTAPLGIPRLVAALGDVREPVRNGMSFRFKGHTVAKRRC
;
A
#
# COMPACT_ATOMS: atom_id res chain seq x y z
N MET A 1 -2.74 59.70 -4.00
CA MET A 1 -3.29 58.57 -3.21
C MET A 1 -3.33 57.33 -4.11
N PHE A 2 -2.37 56.41 -4.00
CA PHE A 2 -2.44 55.09 -4.64
C PHE A 2 -1.98 54.05 -3.60
N ARG A 3 -2.92 53.24 -3.11
CA ARG A 3 -2.63 52.07 -2.26
C ARG A 3 -2.33 50.91 -3.21
N ILE A 4 -1.10 50.43 -3.19
CA ILE A 4 -0.68 49.20 -3.85
C ILE A 4 -1.31 48.05 -3.05
N LEU A 5 -2.10 47.22 -3.72
CA LEU A 5 -2.56 45.93 -3.21
C LEU A 5 -1.32 45.03 -3.10
N GLU A 6 -0.81 44.83 -1.90
CA GLU A 6 0.10 43.70 -1.62
C GLU A 6 -0.68 42.40 -1.89
N SER A 7 -0.48 41.84 -3.07
CA SER A 7 -0.83 40.47 -3.38
C SER A 7 0.02 39.56 -2.52
N GLN A 8 -0.46 39.22 -1.32
CA GLN A 8 0.09 38.14 -0.52
C GLN A 8 0.00 36.87 -1.35
N ALA A 9 1.15 36.38 -1.84
CA ALA A 9 1.24 35.05 -2.42
C ALA A 9 0.69 34.04 -1.40
N PRO A 10 -0.13 33.05 -1.83
CA PRO A 10 -0.69 32.08 -0.91
C PRO A 10 0.43 31.42 -0.10
N ALA A 11 0.22 31.28 1.21
CA ALA A 11 1.18 30.63 2.10
C ALA A 11 1.59 29.29 1.48
N LYS A 12 2.92 29.03 1.40
CA LYS A 12 3.44 27.76 0.89
C LYS A 12 2.84 26.65 1.76
N GLN A 13 1.87 25.91 1.23
CA GLN A 13 1.31 24.75 1.91
C GLN A 13 2.44 23.77 2.18
N THR A 14 2.56 23.33 3.44
CA THR A 14 3.54 22.32 3.79
C THR A 14 3.12 20.97 3.18
N ALA A 15 4.09 20.07 2.99
CA ALA A 15 3.80 18.72 2.52
C ALA A 15 2.78 18.02 3.43
N THR A 16 2.93 18.19 4.74
CA THR A 16 2.04 17.63 5.77
C THR A 16 0.60 18.17 5.66
N ASP A 17 0.41 19.48 5.47
CA ASP A 17 -0.93 20.06 5.27
C ASP A 17 -1.62 19.49 4.02
N THR A 18 -0.83 19.28 2.96
CA THR A 18 -1.32 18.69 1.71
C THR A 18 -1.73 17.24 1.91
N ILE A 19 -0.92 16.44 2.60
CA ILE A 19 -1.21 15.05 2.95
C ILE A 19 -2.50 14.95 3.80
N ASN A 20 -2.66 15.82 4.79
CA ASN A 20 -3.85 15.87 5.64
C ASN A 20 -5.12 16.19 4.84
N THR A 21 -5.03 17.15 3.92
CA THR A 21 -6.15 17.53 3.04
C THR A 21 -6.54 16.38 2.12
N LEU A 22 -5.56 15.73 1.48
CA LEU A 22 -5.80 14.59 0.58
C LEU A 22 -6.38 13.39 1.33
N THR A 23 -5.89 13.13 2.54
CA THR A 23 -6.41 12.06 3.41
C THR A 23 -7.85 12.33 3.82
N SER A 24 -8.16 13.55 4.25
CA SER A 24 -9.52 13.95 4.64
C SER A 24 -10.49 13.85 3.45
N ARG A 25 -10.02 14.21 2.25
CA ARG A 25 -10.78 14.01 1.00
C ARG A 25 -11.02 12.53 0.74
N LEU A 26 -9.99 11.69 0.84
CA LEU A 26 -10.11 10.24 0.63
C LEU A 26 -11.14 9.58 1.58
N GLN A 27 -11.29 10.10 2.81
CA GLN A 27 -12.25 9.59 3.79
C GLN A 27 -13.70 10.01 3.51
N SER A 28 -13.93 11.14 2.84
CA SER A 28 -15.26 11.74 2.65
C SER A 28 -15.81 11.62 1.23
N VAL A 29 -14.95 11.31 0.26
CA VAL A 29 -15.29 11.30 -1.15
C VAL A 29 -16.14 10.08 -1.55
N THR A 30 -17.22 10.33 -2.29
CA THR A 30 -18.10 9.29 -2.84
C THR A 30 -17.76 8.95 -4.30
N LEU A 31 -17.38 9.95 -5.09
CA LEU A 31 -17.03 9.80 -6.50
C LEU A 31 -15.70 9.05 -6.69
N LEU A 32 -15.69 8.07 -7.60
CA LEU A 32 -14.52 7.24 -7.89
C LEU A 32 -13.34 8.07 -8.43
N GLU A 33 -13.62 9.02 -9.33
CA GLU A 33 -12.59 9.85 -9.96
C GLU A 33 -11.85 10.72 -8.94
N ASP A 34 -12.61 11.35 -8.04
CA ASP A 34 -12.05 12.17 -6.96
C ASP A 34 -11.26 11.34 -5.94
N ARG A 35 -11.74 10.11 -5.65
CA ARG A 35 -11.03 9.15 -4.80
C ARG A 35 -9.69 8.76 -5.41
N ARG A 36 -9.70 8.38 -6.69
CA ARG A 36 -8.50 8.04 -7.46
C ARG A 36 -7.51 9.22 -7.49
N ALA A 37 -7.99 10.44 -7.72
CA ALA A 37 -7.15 11.64 -7.70
C ALA A 37 -6.51 11.89 -6.32
N ALA A 38 -7.27 11.70 -5.24
CA ALA A 38 -6.73 11.83 -3.88
C ALA A 38 -5.63 10.79 -3.60
N ILE A 39 -5.84 9.53 -3.99
CA ILE A 39 -4.86 8.45 -3.84
C ILE A 39 -3.61 8.73 -4.68
N GLN A 40 -3.77 9.20 -5.93
CA GLN A 40 -2.65 9.59 -6.78
C GLN A 40 -1.82 10.72 -6.15
N GLY A 41 -2.46 11.69 -5.53
CA GLY A 41 -1.77 12.74 -4.76
C GLY A 41 -0.97 12.15 -3.58
N LEU A 42 -1.58 11.26 -2.80
CA LEU A 42 -0.92 10.62 -1.66
C LEU A 42 0.28 9.75 -2.08
N ARG A 43 0.18 9.06 -3.22
CA ARG A 43 1.27 8.26 -3.81
C ARG A 43 2.55 9.08 -3.99
N SER A 44 2.44 10.33 -4.43
CA SER A 44 3.59 11.22 -4.62
C SER A 44 4.34 11.54 -3.32
N PHE A 45 3.68 11.45 -2.17
CA PHE A 45 4.27 11.70 -0.86
C PHE A 45 4.69 10.42 -0.12
N ALA A 46 4.16 9.25 -0.50
CA ALA A 46 4.32 7.99 0.23
C ALA A 46 5.78 7.58 0.49
N LYS A 47 6.71 7.91 -0.42
CA LYS A 47 8.13 7.61 -0.23
C LYS A 47 8.88 8.60 0.67
N ILE A 48 8.47 9.87 0.64
CA ILE A 48 9.17 10.97 1.33
C ILE A 48 8.60 11.19 2.73
N TYR A 49 7.30 10.96 2.91
CA TYR A 49 6.58 11.15 4.16
C TYR A 49 5.72 9.91 4.50
N PRO A 50 6.33 8.70 4.61
CA PRO A 50 5.60 7.46 4.86
C PRO A 50 4.80 7.47 6.16
N ALA A 51 5.32 8.03 7.25
CA ALA A 51 4.64 8.04 8.54
C ALA A 51 3.39 8.93 8.48
N SER A 52 3.55 10.12 7.91
CA SER A 52 2.45 11.07 7.72
C SER A 52 1.33 10.48 6.87
N VAL A 53 1.66 9.87 5.72
CA VAL A 53 0.66 9.24 4.84
C VAL A 53 0.02 8.02 5.50
N ALA A 54 0.82 7.15 6.14
CA ALA A 54 0.33 5.92 6.75
C ALA A 54 -0.67 6.20 7.89
N SER A 55 -0.41 7.21 8.72
CA SER A 55 -1.24 7.52 9.89
C SER A 55 -2.72 7.78 9.56
N GLY A 56 -3.00 8.44 8.44
CA GLY A 56 -4.35 8.86 8.07
C GLY A 56 -4.94 8.12 6.87
N ALA A 57 -4.11 7.71 5.91
CA ALA A 57 -4.59 7.14 4.65
C ALA A 57 -4.62 5.61 4.62
N LEU A 58 -3.92 4.91 5.52
CA LEU A 58 -3.82 3.45 5.45
C LEU A 58 -5.19 2.75 5.44
N ARG A 59 -6.05 3.07 6.40
CA ARG A 59 -7.37 2.44 6.53
C ARG A 59 -8.27 2.71 5.32
N PRO A 60 -8.39 3.96 4.83
CA PRO A 60 -9.08 4.24 3.57
C PRO A 60 -8.48 3.48 2.37
N LEU A 61 -7.16 3.42 2.22
CA LEU A 61 -6.49 2.68 1.14
C LEU A 61 -6.84 1.19 1.17
N ILE A 62 -6.79 0.56 2.34
CA ILE A 62 -7.19 -0.84 2.52
C ILE A 62 -8.68 -1.03 2.17
N SER A 63 -9.53 -0.08 2.54
CA SER A 63 -10.96 -0.11 2.20
C SER A 63 -11.18 -0.04 0.68
N SER A 64 -10.42 0.81 -0.02
CA SER A 64 -10.45 0.91 -1.48
C SER A 64 -10.07 -0.38 -2.20
N LEU A 65 -9.19 -1.21 -1.64
CA LEU A 65 -8.89 -2.54 -2.23
C LEU A 65 -10.14 -3.41 -2.39
N ARG A 66 -11.13 -3.26 -1.50
CA ARG A 66 -12.39 -4.00 -1.57
C ARG A 66 -13.46 -3.25 -2.35
N ASN A 67 -13.61 -1.96 -2.07
CA ASN A 67 -14.71 -1.15 -2.60
C ASN A 67 -14.52 -0.82 -4.07
N ASP A 68 -13.27 -0.67 -4.52
CA ASP A 68 -12.90 -0.25 -5.87
C ASP A 68 -12.34 -1.39 -6.72
N ARG A 69 -12.57 -2.65 -6.31
CA ARG A 69 -11.95 -3.85 -6.93
C ARG A 69 -12.20 -4.01 -8.43
N GLU A 70 -13.27 -3.39 -8.94
CA GLU A 70 -13.64 -3.44 -10.36
C GLU A 70 -12.87 -2.41 -11.21
N ASP A 71 -12.34 -1.35 -10.57
CA ASP A 71 -11.58 -0.30 -11.25
C ASP A 71 -10.08 -0.56 -11.15
N VAL A 72 -9.53 -1.12 -12.24
CA VAL A 72 -8.13 -1.54 -12.32
C VAL A 72 -7.17 -0.38 -12.09
N ASP A 73 -7.49 0.81 -12.61
CA ASP A 73 -6.65 1.99 -12.46
C ASP A 73 -6.55 2.44 -11.00
N THR A 74 -7.67 2.45 -10.27
CA THR A 74 -7.68 2.79 -8.84
C THR A 74 -6.95 1.74 -8.03
N ILE A 75 -7.23 0.46 -8.23
CA ILE A 75 -6.56 -0.63 -7.52
C ILE A 75 -5.05 -0.60 -7.74
N LYS A 76 -4.60 -0.37 -8.97
CA LYS A 76 -3.18 -0.24 -9.27
C LYS A 76 -2.53 0.88 -8.47
N VAL A 77 -3.11 2.07 -8.46
CA VAL A 77 -2.55 3.22 -7.71
C VAL A 77 -2.58 2.96 -6.20
N VAL A 78 -3.64 2.33 -5.67
CA VAL A 78 -3.72 1.95 -4.25
C VAL A 78 -2.60 0.99 -3.89
N LEU A 79 -2.43 -0.09 -4.65
CA LEU A 79 -1.38 -1.09 -4.42
C LEU A 79 0.02 -0.48 -4.52
N GLU A 80 0.27 0.37 -5.52
CA GLU A 80 1.55 1.08 -5.65
C GLU A 80 1.82 1.99 -4.43
N THR A 81 0.80 2.71 -3.96
CA THR A 81 0.91 3.58 -2.78
C THR A 81 1.27 2.77 -1.54
N LEU A 82 0.57 1.65 -1.30
CA LEU A 82 0.84 0.75 -0.18
C LEU A 82 2.25 0.15 -0.26
N LEU A 83 2.69 -0.29 -1.44
CA LEU A 83 4.06 -0.79 -1.64
C LEU A 83 5.11 0.28 -1.34
N MET A 84 4.87 1.54 -1.72
CA MET A 84 5.76 2.65 -1.40
C MET A 84 5.84 2.91 0.12
N LEU A 85 4.74 2.72 0.86
CA LEU A 85 4.75 2.82 2.32
C LEU A 85 5.56 1.69 2.99
N PHE A 86 5.56 0.49 2.41
CA PHE A 86 6.38 -0.64 2.86
C PHE A 86 7.86 -0.55 2.43
N SER A 87 8.20 0.36 1.52
CA SER A 87 9.56 0.56 1.02
C SER A 87 9.78 2.05 0.73
N PRO A 88 9.85 2.87 1.81
CA PRO A 88 10.10 4.30 1.68
C PRO A 88 11.51 4.60 1.17
N ASP A 89 11.77 5.87 0.83
CA ASP A 89 13.12 6.32 0.47
C ASP A 89 14.04 6.28 1.69
N GLU A 90 15.25 5.74 1.55
CA GLU A 90 16.26 5.69 2.64
C GLU A 90 16.67 7.10 3.11
N ASN A 91 16.49 8.12 2.27
CA ASN A 91 16.77 9.51 2.59
C ASN A 91 15.59 10.23 3.26
N SER A 92 14.43 9.57 3.41
CA SER A 92 13.29 10.16 4.11
C SER A 92 13.58 10.27 5.61
N PRO A 93 13.33 11.43 6.24
CA PRO A 93 13.46 11.58 7.69
C PRO A 93 12.39 10.78 8.46
N GLU A 94 11.32 10.34 7.78
CA GLU A 94 10.25 9.53 8.35
C GLU A 94 10.43 8.04 8.07
N ALA A 95 11.42 7.62 7.26
CA ALA A 95 11.63 6.20 6.98
C ALA A 95 12.04 5.45 8.25
N SER A 96 11.26 4.43 8.61
CA SER A 96 11.55 3.56 9.76
C SER A 96 10.97 2.17 9.52
N ASP A 97 11.71 1.14 9.95
CA ASP A 97 11.24 -0.25 9.93
C ASP A 97 9.99 -0.44 10.80
N GLU A 98 9.78 0.41 11.82
CA GLU A 98 8.59 0.39 12.67
C GLU A 98 7.31 0.66 11.88
N ILE A 99 7.39 1.47 10.82
CA ILE A 99 6.24 1.76 9.95
C ILE A 99 5.83 0.49 9.21
N ALA A 100 6.78 -0.27 8.67
CA ALA A 100 6.47 -1.54 8.00
C ALA A 100 5.82 -2.56 8.95
N LEU A 101 6.28 -2.61 10.20
CA LEU A 101 5.67 -3.45 11.23
C LEU A 101 4.24 -3.01 11.55
N TRP A 102 4.03 -1.71 11.76
CA TRP A 102 2.72 -1.13 12.04
C TRP A 102 1.72 -1.32 10.88
N LEU A 103 2.16 -1.09 9.64
CA LEU A 103 1.38 -1.36 8.44
C LEU A 103 0.97 -2.84 8.38
N ALA A 104 1.91 -3.76 8.60
CA ALA A 104 1.62 -5.19 8.59
C ALA A 104 0.65 -5.61 9.71
N ASP A 105 0.74 -4.99 10.89
CA ASP A 105 -0.22 -5.22 11.98
C ASP A 105 -1.63 -4.76 11.58
N GLU A 106 -1.80 -3.55 11.04
CA GLU A 106 -3.11 -3.07 10.58
C GLU A 106 -3.69 -3.93 9.43
N PHE A 107 -2.84 -4.46 8.53
CA PHE A 107 -3.29 -5.41 7.51
C PHE A 107 -3.77 -6.73 8.12
N THR A 108 -3.04 -7.29 9.09
CA THR A 108 -3.33 -8.60 9.68
C THR A 108 -4.38 -8.55 10.80
N GLN A 109 -4.76 -7.36 11.28
CA GLN A 109 -5.83 -7.20 12.26
C GLN A 109 -7.19 -7.71 11.76
N ARG A 110 -7.47 -7.60 10.46
CA ARG A 110 -8.74 -8.04 9.86
C ARG A 110 -8.51 -9.08 8.78
N GLN A 111 -9.10 -10.26 8.97
CA GLN A 111 -9.10 -11.36 8.00
C GLN A 111 -9.53 -10.94 6.59
N ASP A 112 -10.50 -10.02 6.51
CA ASP A 112 -11.03 -9.48 5.25
C ASP A 112 -9.94 -8.81 4.40
N ASN A 113 -8.91 -8.22 5.01
CA ASN A 113 -7.86 -7.49 4.30
C ASN A 113 -6.97 -8.45 3.50
N ILE A 114 -6.53 -9.55 4.13
CA ILE A 114 -5.74 -10.59 3.44
C ILE A 114 -6.60 -11.31 2.41
N THR A 115 -7.87 -11.56 2.72
CA THR A 115 -8.81 -12.16 1.77
C THR A 115 -9.00 -11.28 0.53
N ALA A 116 -9.09 -9.94 0.69
CA ALA A 116 -9.15 -9.01 -0.43
C ALA A 116 -7.89 -9.06 -1.31
N LEU A 117 -6.70 -9.19 -0.73
CA LEU A 117 -5.47 -9.36 -1.50
C LEU A 117 -5.45 -10.68 -2.28
N LEU A 118 -5.95 -11.77 -1.67
CA LEU A 118 -6.11 -13.05 -2.35
C LEU A 118 -7.14 -12.97 -3.49
N ASP A 119 -8.22 -12.22 -3.33
CA ASP A 119 -9.22 -11.96 -4.38
C ASP A 119 -8.61 -11.25 -5.60
N LEU A 120 -7.70 -10.32 -5.36
CA LEU A 120 -6.96 -9.66 -6.44
C LEU A 120 -6.05 -10.63 -7.22
N LEU A 121 -5.64 -11.76 -6.63
CA LEU A 121 -4.82 -12.77 -7.32
C LEU A 121 -5.59 -13.52 -8.42
N GLU A 122 -6.92 -13.57 -8.33
CA GLU A 122 -7.79 -14.23 -9.31
C GLU A 122 -8.16 -13.33 -10.49
N THR A 123 -7.80 -12.05 -10.42
CA THR A 123 -8.06 -11.10 -11.51
C THR A 123 -7.20 -11.42 -12.74
N LYS A 124 -7.67 -11.07 -13.94
CA LYS A 124 -6.87 -11.24 -15.17
C LYS A 124 -5.75 -10.21 -15.30
N GLU A 125 -5.79 -9.17 -14.48
CA GLU A 125 -4.91 -8.02 -14.54
C GLU A 125 -3.52 -8.31 -13.98
N PHE A 126 -2.50 -8.01 -14.78
CA PHE A 126 -1.11 -8.33 -14.43
C PHE A 126 -0.63 -7.58 -13.19
N TYR A 127 -0.85 -6.26 -13.16
CA TYR A 127 -0.33 -5.40 -12.10
C TYR A 127 -1.02 -5.64 -10.76
N SER A 128 -2.34 -5.84 -10.77
CA SER A 128 -3.10 -6.19 -9.56
C SER A 128 -2.55 -7.45 -8.91
N ARG A 129 -2.29 -8.49 -9.70
CA ARG A 129 -1.70 -9.74 -9.21
C ARG A 129 -0.27 -9.58 -8.71
N LEU A 130 0.59 -8.94 -9.52
CA LEU A 130 2.00 -8.73 -9.16
C LEU A 130 2.12 -7.93 -7.88
N TYR A 131 1.41 -6.80 -7.77
CA TYR A 131 1.50 -5.92 -6.62
C TYR A 131 0.82 -6.50 -5.38
N SER A 132 -0.27 -7.24 -5.52
CA SER A 132 -0.84 -7.99 -4.38
C SER A 132 0.14 -9.04 -3.83
N LEU A 133 0.81 -9.80 -4.70
CA LEU A 133 1.83 -10.77 -4.25
C LEU A 133 3.01 -10.07 -3.56
N GLN A 134 3.51 -8.98 -4.12
CA GLN A 134 4.59 -8.20 -3.51
C GLN A 134 4.15 -7.67 -2.14
N LEU A 135 2.95 -7.10 -2.04
CA LEU A 135 2.42 -6.55 -0.80
C LEU A 135 2.25 -7.65 0.27
N MET A 136 1.69 -8.80 -0.11
CA MET A 136 1.61 -9.98 0.77
C MET A 136 2.99 -10.46 1.21
N SER A 137 4.01 -10.41 0.34
CA SER A 137 5.39 -10.74 0.70
C SER A 137 5.98 -9.75 1.70
N HIS A 138 5.67 -8.45 1.59
CA HIS A 138 6.10 -7.45 2.56
C HIS A 138 5.42 -7.67 3.92
N ILE A 139 4.11 -7.91 3.93
CA ILE A 139 3.34 -8.19 5.16
C ILE A 139 3.85 -9.47 5.84
N SER A 140 4.06 -10.55 5.07
CA SER A 140 4.62 -11.80 5.57
C SER A 140 6.06 -11.65 6.07
N GLY A 141 6.85 -10.72 5.52
CA GLY A 141 8.21 -10.44 6.00
C GLY A 141 8.22 -9.78 7.38
N ALA A 142 7.25 -8.91 7.66
CA ALA A 142 7.08 -8.21 8.93
C ALA A 142 6.34 -9.04 10.01
N ARG A 143 5.32 -9.81 9.60
CA ARG A 143 4.43 -10.59 10.48
C ARG A 143 4.11 -11.98 9.88
N PRO A 144 5.08 -12.92 9.83
CA PRO A 144 4.91 -14.20 9.15
C PRO A 144 3.79 -15.05 9.76
N GLU A 145 3.78 -15.22 11.08
CA GLU A 145 2.84 -16.10 11.80
C GLU A 145 1.38 -15.66 11.59
N ARG A 146 1.10 -14.38 11.86
CA ARG A 146 -0.22 -13.76 11.65
C ARG A 146 -0.67 -13.84 10.19
N THR A 147 0.24 -13.56 9.25
CA THR A 147 -0.08 -13.59 7.82
C THR A 147 -0.44 -15.01 7.38
N GLN A 148 0.32 -16.02 7.85
CA GLN A 148 0.04 -17.42 7.57
C GLN A 148 -1.31 -17.86 8.13
N GLU A 149 -1.61 -17.51 9.38
CA GLU A 149 -2.92 -17.79 10.00
C GLU A 149 -4.07 -17.21 9.17
N CYS A 150 -3.92 -15.96 8.70
CA CYS A 150 -4.91 -15.35 7.82
C CYS A 150 -5.04 -16.09 6.48
N ILE A 151 -3.94 -16.51 5.87
CA ILE A 151 -3.98 -17.27 4.61
C ILE A 151 -4.66 -18.63 4.80
N PHE A 152 -4.40 -19.33 5.91
CA PHE A 152 -5.02 -20.63 6.19
C PHE A 152 -6.51 -20.53 6.50
N THR A 153 -6.93 -19.43 7.13
CA THR A 153 -8.33 -19.16 7.44
C THR A 153 -9.12 -18.71 6.21
N ALA A 154 -8.45 -18.12 5.22
CA ALA A 154 -9.09 -17.66 3.99
C ALA A 154 -9.56 -18.86 3.14
N PRO A 155 -10.78 -18.78 2.55
CA PRO A 155 -11.26 -19.79 1.63
C PRO A 155 -10.28 -20.00 0.47
N LEU A 156 -9.81 -21.24 0.30
CA LEU A 156 -8.84 -21.61 -0.73
C LEU A 156 -7.55 -20.77 -0.73
N GLY A 157 -7.14 -20.17 0.40
CA GLY A 157 -6.01 -19.24 0.44
C GLY A 157 -4.70 -19.82 -0.13
N ILE A 158 -4.32 -21.03 0.30
CA ILE A 158 -3.12 -21.72 -0.22
C ILE A 158 -3.26 -22.09 -1.71
N PRO A 159 -4.34 -22.76 -2.18
CA PRO A 159 -4.55 -23.00 -3.60
C PRO A 159 -4.45 -21.76 -4.49
N ARG A 160 -5.00 -20.63 -4.04
CA ARG A 160 -4.97 -19.35 -4.77
C ARG A 160 -3.54 -18.82 -4.93
N LEU A 161 -2.73 -18.89 -3.87
CA LEU A 161 -1.31 -18.52 -3.93
C LEU A 161 -0.51 -19.43 -4.85
N VAL A 162 -0.73 -20.74 -4.75
CA VAL A 162 -0.06 -21.73 -5.62
C VAL A 162 -0.44 -21.51 -7.09
N ALA A 163 -1.72 -21.25 -7.37
CA ALA A 163 -2.18 -20.92 -8.72
C ALA A 163 -1.52 -19.64 -9.25
N ALA A 164 -1.33 -18.63 -8.40
CA ALA A 164 -0.62 -17.41 -8.78
C ALA A 164 0.86 -17.64 -9.11
N LEU A 165 1.53 -18.59 -8.45
CA LEU A 165 2.91 -19.02 -8.74
C LEU A 165 3.04 -19.86 -10.01
N GLY A 166 1.97 -20.55 -10.40
CA GLY A 166 1.88 -21.32 -11.66
C GLY A 166 1.74 -20.45 -12.91
N ASP A 167 1.73 -19.12 -12.77
CA ASP A 167 1.63 -18.22 -13.91
C ASP A 167 2.90 -18.21 -14.76
N VAL A 168 2.72 -18.18 -16.07
CA VAL A 168 3.78 -18.15 -17.08
C VAL A 168 4.63 -16.87 -16.96
N ARG A 169 4.07 -15.79 -16.42
CA ARG A 169 4.75 -14.50 -16.31
C ARG A 169 5.73 -14.50 -15.16
N GLU A 170 7.02 -14.63 -15.50
CA GLU A 170 8.13 -14.66 -14.54
C GLU A 170 8.13 -13.58 -13.46
N PRO A 171 7.71 -12.31 -13.70
CA PRO A 171 7.69 -11.31 -12.63
C PRO A 171 6.70 -11.63 -11.50
N VAL A 172 5.57 -12.27 -11.83
CA VAL A 172 4.55 -12.70 -10.84
C VAL A 172 5.11 -13.85 -10.00
N ARG A 173 5.80 -14.80 -10.65
CA ARG A 173 6.50 -15.91 -9.99
C ARG A 173 7.71 -15.44 -9.15
N ASN A 174 8.50 -14.50 -9.66
CA ASN A 174 9.70 -13.98 -8.99
C ASN A 174 9.40 -12.92 -7.93
N GLY A 175 8.23 -12.26 -7.96
CA GLY A 175 7.84 -11.27 -6.96
C GLY A 175 7.91 -11.82 -5.53
N MET A 176 7.60 -13.11 -5.35
CA MET A 176 7.74 -13.82 -4.08
C MET A 176 9.19 -14.30 -3.81
N SER A 177 9.94 -14.64 -4.85
CA SER A 177 11.32 -15.17 -4.72
C SER A 177 12.36 -14.09 -4.37
N PHE A 178 12.15 -12.83 -4.72
CA PHE A 178 13.17 -11.79 -4.56
C PHE A 178 13.39 -11.41 -3.08
N ARG A 179 12.37 -11.55 -2.21
CA ARG A 179 12.48 -11.21 -0.78
C ARG A 179 12.79 -12.41 0.12
N PHE A 180 12.39 -13.64 -0.25
CA PHE A 180 12.67 -14.83 0.57
C PHE A 180 14.17 -15.15 0.70
N LYS A 181 15.02 -14.69 -0.24
CA LYS A 181 16.49 -14.79 -0.11
C LYS A 181 17.14 -13.67 0.71
N GLY A 182 16.47 -12.54 0.91
CA GLY A 182 17.07 -11.35 1.56
C GLY A 182 16.99 -11.33 3.08
N HIS A 183 15.99 -11.99 3.69
CA HIS A 183 15.80 -11.96 5.15
C HIS A 183 16.45 -13.12 5.91
N THR A 184 16.83 -14.21 5.24
CA THR A 184 17.49 -15.34 5.93
C THR A 184 18.98 -15.10 6.20
N VAL A 185 19.60 -14.10 5.57
CA VAL A 185 21.05 -13.82 5.72
C VAL A 185 21.36 -12.82 6.84
N ALA A 186 20.40 -11.99 7.26
CA ALA A 186 20.66 -10.93 8.26
C ALA A 186 20.52 -11.36 9.74
N LYS A 187 20.04 -12.58 10.04
CA LYS A 187 19.87 -13.08 11.42
C LYS A 187 20.92 -14.09 11.91
N ARG A 188 22.00 -14.31 11.17
CA ARG A 188 23.17 -15.09 11.63
C ARG A 188 24.41 -14.22 11.83
N ARG A 189 24.33 -13.27 12.75
CA ARG A 189 25.49 -12.73 13.46
C ARG A 189 25.11 -12.51 14.93
N CYS A 190 25.12 -13.61 15.66
CA CYS A 190 25.72 -13.69 17.00
C CYS A 190 26.71 -14.85 16.94
#